data_AF-A0A4Z0HSZ6-F1
#
_entry.id   AF-A0A4Z0HSZ6-F1
#
_cell.length_a   1.000
_cell.length_b   1.000
_cell.length_c   1.000
_cell.angle_alpha   90.00
_cell.angle_beta   90.00
_cell.angle_gamma   90.00
#
_symmetry.space_group_name_H-M   'P 1'
#
loop_
_entity.id
_entity.type
_entity.pdbx_description
1 polymer ?
#
loop_
_entity_poly.entity_id
_entity_poly.type
_entity_poly.pdbx_seq_one_letter_code
_entity_poly.pdbx_strand_id
1 'polypeptide(L)'
;MALTTPHGPLGSSPAGWYSQPIPSGLVYVEPHPRRVQAILDGRLVIDTEQALMVHRPDKFLRYAFPLEVVGELPHRLEPTAPGYALVPWASVDTWIEEGRILVNYPINPYHRVDCRPSSRRLHVTALGVTLVDTSETMIVFETTLKPRLYVSPDQVAMGILQRSTTSSFCDYKGRATYWSVRSDDDEIPDIAWSYDDPPPESLPIKGFLSFDADLVEVSADLPGT
;
A
#
# COMPACT_ATOMS: atom_id res chain seq x y z
N MET A 1 -7.28 -4.56 -7.56
CA MET A 1 -7.41 -3.09 -7.54
C MET A 1 -6.78 -2.60 -6.25
N ALA A 2 -5.88 -1.60 -6.32
CA ALA A 2 -5.38 -0.95 -5.11
C ALA A 2 -6.44 0.04 -4.62
N LEU A 3 -6.69 0.07 -3.31
CA LEU A 3 -7.64 1.00 -2.67
C LEU A 3 -7.30 2.48 -2.90
N THR A 4 -6.06 2.76 -3.30
CA THR A 4 -5.54 4.09 -3.59
C THR A 4 -4.38 3.99 -4.58
N THR A 5 -4.25 4.98 -5.47
CA THR A 5 -3.10 5.11 -6.37
C THR A 5 -2.19 6.23 -5.85
N PRO A 6 -0.93 5.95 -5.49
CA PRO A 6 -0.02 6.95 -4.95
C PRO A 6 0.38 8.01 -5.98
N HIS A 7 0.41 9.27 -5.55
CA HIS A 7 0.86 10.44 -6.33
C HIS A 7 2.32 10.79 -6.02
N GLY A 8 3.20 9.82 -6.30
CA GLY A 8 4.63 9.90 -6.02
C GLY A 8 5.29 11.15 -6.61
N PRO A 9 6.39 11.64 -6.02
CA PRO A 9 7.08 12.83 -6.52
C PRO A 9 7.48 12.68 -7.99
N LEU A 10 7.98 11.53 -8.42
CA LEU A 10 8.42 11.32 -9.80
C LEU A 10 7.28 11.00 -10.78
N GLY A 11 6.02 10.95 -10.33
CA GLY A 11 4.88 10.60 -11.18
C GLY A 11 4.42 11.72 -12.10
N SER A 12 3.54 11.41 -13.06
CA SER A 12 2.93 12.39 -13.96
C SER A 12 1.93 13.32 -13.29
N SER A 13 1.43 12.96 -12.10
CA SER A 13 0.57 13.79 -11.26
C SER A 13 1.06 13.71 -9.81
N PRO A 14 2.14 14.46 -9.46
CA PRO A 14 2.72 14.42 -8.11
C PRO A 14 1.82 15.14 -7.10
N ALA A 15 1.86 14.72 -5.84
CA ALA A 15 1.10 15.38 -4.76
C ALA A 15 1.56 16.81 -4.43
N GLY A 16 2.69 17.26 -4.99
CA GLY A 16 3.26 18.59 -4.80
C GLY A 16 3.64 19.24 -6.13
N TRP A 17 4.43 20.32 -6.08
CA TRP A 17 4.93 21.00 -7.27
C TRP A 17 6.46 21.09 -7.24
N TYR A 18 7.06 21.05 -8.43
CA TYR A 18 8.48 21.28 -8.60
C TYR A 18 8.75 22.73 -8.96
N SER A 19 9.84 23.29 -8.42
CA SER A 19 10.33 24.60 -8.87
C SER A 19 10.93 24.55 -10.28
N GLN A 20 11.26 23.35 -10.78
CA GLN A 20 11.78 23.09 -12.13
C GLN A 20 11.07 21.86 -12.74
N PRO A 21 10.81 21.83 -14.05
CA PRO A 21 10.21 20.66 -14.69
C PRO A 21 11.07 19.40 -14.53
N ILE A 22 10.45 18.24 -14.30
CA ILE A 22 11.15 16.95 -14.37
C ILE A 22 11.42 16.60 -15.84
N PRO A 23 12.67 16.28 -16.22
CA PRO A 23 12.97 15.80 -17.56
C PRO A 23 12.20 14.52 -17.91
N SER A 24 11.74 14.42 -19.16
CA SER A 24 11.12 13.19 -19.66
C SER A 24 12.10 12.01 -19.56
N GLY A 25 11.62 10.85 -19.11
CA GLY A 25 12.43 9.64 -18.97
C GLY A 25 13.37 9.63 -17.77
N LEU A 26 13.20 10.53 -16.79
CA LEU A 26 13.99 10.51 -15.56
C LEU A 26 13.90 9.14 -14.87
N VAL A 27 15.05 8.61 -14.48
CA VAL A 27 15.17 7.39 -13.66
C VAL A 27 16.04 7.75 -12.47
N TYR A 28 15.58 7.43 -11.27
CA TYR A 28 16.39 7.52 -10.06
C TYR A 28 16.81 6.10 -9.65
N VAL A 29 18.11 5.86 -9.58
CA VAL A 29 18.69 4.58 -9.18
C VAL A 29 19.50 4.82 -7.92
N GLU A 30 19.29 3.99 -6.92
CA GLU A 30 20.05 4.04 -5.67
C GLU A 30 20.53 2.63 -5.28
N PRO A 31 21.69 2.51 -4.60
CA PRO A 31 22.04 1.28 -3.91
C PRO A 31 20.97 0.90 -2.91
N HIS A 32 20.63 -0.39 -2.87
CA HIS A 32 19.71 -0.96 -1.90
C HIS A 32 20.44 -2.01 -1.08
N PRO A 33 21.21 -1.59 -0.05
CA PRO A 33 22.11 -2.45 0.73
C PRO A 33 21.32 -3.28 1.75
N ARG A 34 20.28 -3.97 1.26
CA ARG A 34 19.48 -4.95 1.99
C ARG A 34 19.68 -6.28 1.31
N ARG A 35 19.72 -7.37 2.08
CA ARG A 35 19.78 -8.72 1.56
C ARG A 35 18.47 -9.04 0.86
N VAL A 36 18.54 -9.20 -0.46
CA VAL A 36 17.43 -9.61 -1.32
C VAL A 36 17.68 -11.04 -1.79
N GLN A 37 16.65 -11.86 -1.66
CA GLN A 37 16.66 -13.25 -2.06
C GLN A 37 15.50 -13.55 -3.01
N ALA A 38 15.71 -14.50 -3.92
CA ALA A 38 14.66 -15.05 -4.76
C ALA A 38 14.68 -16.58 -4.73
N ILE A 39 13.50 -17.17 -4.65
CA ILE A 39 13.30 -18.62 -4.63
C ILE A 39 12.51 -19.04 -5.87
N LEU A 40 12.99 -20.04 -6.59
CA LEU A 40 12.33 -20.68 -7.73
C LEU A 40 12.41 -22.20 -7.57
N ASP A 41 11.28 -22.90 -7.66
CA ASP A 41 11.14 -24.34 -7.46
C ASP A 41 11.76 -24.81 -6.14
N GLY A 42 11.59 -24.01 -5.08
CA GLY A 42 12.16 -24.26 -3.75
C GLY A 42 13.67 -24.06 -3.63
N ARG A 43 14.34 -23.54 -4.67
CA ARG A 43 15.78 -23.27 -4.68
C ARG A 43 16.07 -21.78 -4.61
N LEU A 44 17.07 -21.41 -3.82
CA LEU A 44 17.59 -20.06 -3.79
C LEU A 44 18.34 -19.75 -5.10
N VAL A 45 17.81 -18.81 -5.89
CA VAL A 45 18.35 -18.43 -7.21
C VAL A 45 18.95 -17.02 -7.24
N ILE A 46 18.58 -16.16 -6.28
CA ILE A 46 19.24 -14.87 -6.01
C ILE A 46 19.48 -14.81 -4.50
N ASP A 47 20.66 -14.35 -4.10
CA ASP A 47 20.99 -13.99 -2.71
C ASP A 47 22.10 -12.94 -2.73
N THR A 48 21.77 -11.67 -2.48
CA THR A 48 22.73 -10.58 -2.56
C THR A 48 22.32 -9.37 -1.74
N GLU A 49 23.30 -8.57 -1.30
CA GLU A 49 23.13 -7.23 -0.75
C GLU A 49 23.45 -6.14 -1.77
N GLN A 50 23.81 -6.53 -2.99
CA GLN A 50 24.22 -5.62 -4.07
C GLN A 50 23.05 -5.27 -5.01
N ALA A 51 21.81 -5.29 -4.51
CA ALA A 51 20.69 -4.85 -5.31
C ALA A 51 20.73 -3.32 -5.50
N LEU A 52 20.22 -2.85 -6.64
CA LEU A 52 19.86 -1.45 -6.84
C LEU A 52 18.34 -1.32 -6.83
N MET A 53 17.83 -0.24 -6.25
CA MET A 53 16.43 0.14 -6.36
C MET A 53 16.27 1.10 -7.54
N VAL A 54 15.37 0.77 -8.47
CA VAL A 54 15.11 1.58 -9.66
C VAL A 54 13.73 2.22 -9.60
N HIS A 55 13.72 3.55 -9.52
CA HIS A 55 12.54 4.40 -9.49
C HIS A 55 12.27 4.98 -10.87
N ARG A 56 11.07 4.74 -11.39
CA ARG A 56 10.60 5.29 -12.67
C ARG A 56 9.24 5.96 -12.49
N PRO A 57 9.00 7.11 -13.16
CA PRO A 57 7.70 7.75 -13.22
C PRO A 57 6.58 6.75 -13.55
N ASP A 58 5.52 6.76 -12.73
CA ASP A 58 4.30 5.97 -12.93
C ASP A 58 4.53 4.45 -13.11
N LYS A 59 5.60 3.92 -12.50
CA LYS A 59 5.90 2.48 -12.46
C LYS A 59 6.13 2.02 -11.02
N PHE A 60 5.78 0.77 -10.76
CA PHE A 60 6.23 0.09 -9.56
C PHE A 60 7.75 0.04 -9.49
N LEU A 61 8.26 0.06 -8.25
CA LEU A 61 9.68 -0.12 -7.97
C LEU A 61 10.17 -1.45 -8.52
N ARG A 62 11.47 -1.49 -8.83
CA ARG A 62 12.13 -2.71 -9.30
C ARG A 62 13.50 -2.81 -8.68
N TYR A 63 13.89 -4.04 -8.37
CA TYR A 63 15.30 -4.34 -8.16
C TYR A 63 16.01 -4.49 -9.49
N ALA A 64 17.24 -4.02 -9.54
CA ALA A 64 18.24 -4.40 -10.52
C ALA A 64 19.38 -5.12 -9.78
N PHE A 65 19.88 -6.22 -10.34
CA PHE A 65 20.93 -7.05 -9.73
C PHE A 65 22.14 -7.14 -10.64
N PRO A 66 23.36 -7.33 -10.09
CA PRO A 66 24.54 -7.61 -10.90
C PRO A 66 24.32 -8.83 -11.81
N LEU A 67 24.82 -8.79 -13.05
CA LEU A 67 24.59 -9.85 -14.04
C LEU A 67 25.05 -11.23 -13.54
N GLU A 68 26.15 -11.28 -12.80
CA GLU A 68 26.67 -12.51 -12.20
C GLU A 68 25.74 -13.11 -11.12
N VAL A 69 24.91 -12.28 -10.48
CA VAL A 69 23.90 -12.72 -9.50
C VAL A 69 22.64 -13.21 -10.20
N VAL A 70 22.26 -12.58 -11.32
CA VAL A 70 21.05 -12.96 -12.08
C VAL A 70 21.17 -14.35 -12.70
N GLY A 71 22.37 -14.72 -13.15
CA GLY A 71 22.62 -16.03 -13.77
C GLY A 71 21.74 -16.27 -15.01
N GLU A 72 21.06 -17.42 -15.04
CA GLU A 72 20.24 -17.85 -16.17
C GLU A 72 18.78 -17.37 -16.10
N LEU A 73 18.40 -16.63 -15.05
CA LEU A 73 17.02 -16.13 -14.91
C LEU A 73 16.65 -15.22 -16.10
N PRO A 74 15.38 -15.25 -16.57
CA PRO A 74 14.90 -14.26 -17.53
C PRO A 74 15.19 -12.85 -17.04
N HIS A 75 15.83 -12.02 -17.87
CA HIS A 75 16.24 -10.68 -17.46
C HIS A 75 16.29 -9.70 -18.62
N ARG A 76 16.36 -8.41 -18.26
CA ARG A 76 16.62 -7.30 -19.17
C ARG A 76 17.69 -6.41 -18.55
N LEU A 77 18.70 -6.03 -19.34
CA LEU A 77 19.71 -5.07 -18.87
C LEU A 77 19.05 -3.77 -18.37
N GLU A 78 19.56 -3.22 -17.28
CA GLU A 78 19.14 -1.92 -16.74
C GLU A 78 19.96 -0.81 -17.44
N PRO A 79 19.40 -0.05 -18.41
CA PRO A 79 20.18 0.89 -19.19
C PRO A 79 20.83 2.01 -18.36
N THR A 80 20.26 2.32 -17.19
CA THR A 80 20.79 3.36 -16.29
C THR A 80 21.81 2.83 -15.28
N ALA A 81 22.10 1.52 -15.28
CA ALA A 81 23.08 0.88 -14.41
C ALA A 81 23.84 -0.23 -15.17
N PRO A 82 24.92 0.10 -15.89
CA PRO A 82 25.72 -0.89 -16.62
C PRO A 82 26.21 -2.02 -15.71
N GLY A 83 26.11 -3.26 -16.19
CA GLY A 83 26.45 -4.46 -15.40
C GLY A 83 25.30 -4.99 -14.54
N TYR A 84 24.15 -4.31 -14.52
CA TYR A 84 22.96 -4.75 -13.79
C TYR A 84 21.82 -5.13 -14.73
N ALA A 85 20.95 -6.02 -14.28
CA ALA A 85 19.74 -6.43 -14.97
C ALA A 85 18.51 -6.51 -14.05
N LEU A 86 17.36 -6.24 -14.64
CA LEU A 86 16.04 -6.41 -14.06
C LEU A 86 15.56 -7.84 -14.30
N VAL A 87 15.18 -8.54 -13.24
CA VAL A 87 14.47 -9.81 -13.32
C VAL A 87 12.96 -9.52 -13.26
N PRO A 88 12.13 -9.99 -14.22
CA PRO A 88 10.69 -9.84 -14.12
C PRO A 88 10.17 -10.50 -12.83
N TRP A 89 9.29 -9.80 -12.10
CA TRP A 89 8.82 -10.23 -10.77
C TRP A 89 8.28 -11.67 -10.76
N ALA A 90 7.55 -12.06 -11.80
CA ALA A 90 6.94 -13.38 -11.95
C ALA A 90 7.91 -14.50 -12.41
N SER A 91 9.21 -14.22 -12.53
CA SER A 91 10.20 -15.23 -12.95
C SER A 91 10.62 -16.16 -11.81
N VAL A 92 10.16 -15.89 -10.59
CA VAL A 92 10.47 -16.63 -9.37
C VAL A 92 9.20 -16.74 -8.52
N ASP A 93 9.17 -17.72 -7.61
CA ASP A 93 8.00 -18.02 -6.79
C ASP A 93 7.90 -17.10 -5.56
N THR A 94 9.06 -16.70 -5.01
CA THR A 94 9.09 -15.92 -3.77
C THR A 94 10.26 -14.95 -3.78
N TRP A 95 9.96 -13.70 -3.45
CA TRP A 95 10.93 -12.66 -3.15
C TRP A 95 11.01 -12.44 -1.64
N ILE A 96 12.22 -12.31 -1.11
CA ILE A 96 12.46 -12.04 0.30
C ILE A 96 13.43 -10.87 0.42
N GLU A 97 13.12 -9.89 1.26
CA GLU A 97 14.04 -8.81 1.65
C GLU A 97 14.19 -8.83 3.17
N GLU A 98 15.41 -9.01 3.67
CA GLU A 98 15.69 -9.03 5.12
C GLU A 98 14.77 -9.99 5.90
N GLY A 99 14.47 -11.16 5.33
CA GLY A 99 13.58 -12.16 5.91
C GLY A 99 12.08 -11.90 5.72
N ARG A 100 11.69 -10.76 5.14
CA ARG A 100 10.29 -10.44 4.81
C ARG A 100 9.93 -10.93 3.41
N ILE A 101 8.89 -11.76 3.32
CA ILE A 101 8.29 -12.14 2.04
C ILE A 101 7.61 -10.93 1.39
N LEU A 102 7.94 -10.67 0.13
CA LEU A 102 7.37 -9.61 -0.69
C LEU A 102 6.30 -10.17 -1.62
N VAL A 103 5.24 -9.40 -1.89
CA VAL A 103 4.08 -9.90 -2.64
C VAL A 103 4.00 -9.29 -4.03
N ASN A 104 3.85 -7.96 -4.15
CA ASN A 104 3.58 -7.35 -5.45
C ASN A 104 4.82 -6.75 -6.12
N TYR A 105 5.70 -6.10 -5.34
CA TYR A 105 6.88 -5.38 -5.80
C TYR A 105 7.79 -5.02 -4.61
N PRO A 106 9.02 -4.52 -4.85
CA PRO A 106 9.92 -4.06 -3.80
C PRO A 106 9.32 -2.99 -2.87
N ILE A 107 9.57 -3.08 -1.57
CA ILE A 107 9.12 -2.07 -0.62
C ILE A 107 9.89 -0.77 -0.86
N ASN A 108 9.16 0.35 -0.98
CA ASN A 108 9.80 1.65 -1.11
C ASN A 108 10.43 2.08 0.23
N PRO A 109 11.75 2.31 0.30
CA PRO A 109 12.41 2.70 1.54
C PRO A 109 11.96 4.07 2.07
N TYR A 110 11.35 4.91 1.22
CA TYR A 110 10.82 6.22 1.58
C TYR A 110 9.32 6.22 1.89
N HIS A 111 8.64 5.08 1.73
CA HIS A 111 7.22 4.99 2.03
C HIS A 111 7.02 4.84 3.54
N ARG A 112 6.15 5.67 4.08
CA ARG A 112 5.83 5.69 5.51
C ARG A 112 4.34 5.56 5.69
N VAL A 113 3.98 4.79 6.70
CA VAL A 113 2.65 4.77 7.28
C VAL A 113 2.80 5.36 8.68
N ASP A 114 2.10 6.44 8.95
CA ASP A 114 2.10 7.14 10.23
C ASP A 114 0.66 7.15 10.77
N CYS A 115 0.43 6.33 11.79
CA CYS A 115 -0.85 6.21 12.47
C CYS A 115 -0.83 7.07 13.73
N ARG A 116 -1.75 8.03 13.84
CA ARG A 116 -1.86 8.93 15.00
C ARG A 116 -3.27 8.95 15.56
N PRO A 117 -3.44 8.84 16.89
CA PRO A 117 -4.72 9.18 17.51
C PRO A 117 -5.16 10.59 17.10
N SER A 118 -6.45 10.75 16.82
CA SER A 118 -7.05 12.00 16.39
C SER A 118 -8.41 12.20 17.02
N SER A 119 -8.81 13.47 17.18
CA SER A 119 -10.14 13.88 17.63
C SER A 119 -11.00 14.47 16.50
N ARG A 120 -10.61 14.25 15.24
CA ARG A 120 -11.46 14.60 14.09
C ARG A 120 -12.74 13.78 14.16
N ARG A 121 -13.89 14.45 14.03
CA ARG A 121 -15.19 13.75 14.07
C ARG A 121 -15.45 13.09 12.73
N LEU A 122 -15.47 11.76 12.72
CA LEU A 122 -15.83 10.95 11.57
C LEU A 122 -17.34 10.69 11.61
N HIS A 123 -18.04 11.06 10.55
CA HIS A 123 -19.43 10.69 10.31
C HIS A 123 -19.51 9.91 8.99
N VAL A 124 -20.12 8.73 9.04
CA VAL A 124 -20.30 7.86 7.88
C VAL A 124 -21.75 7.42 7.79
N THR A 125 -22.38 7.67 6.64
CA THR A 125 -23.77 7.30 6.34
C THR A 125 -23.84 6.46 5.09
N ALA A 126 -24.67 5.41 5.13
CA ALA A 126 -24.96 4.55 3.98
C ALA A 126 -26.42 4.07 4.06
N LEU A 127 -27.12 4.07 2.92
CA LEU A 127 -28.54 3.67 2.85
C LEU A 127 -29.44 4.39 3.88
N GLY A 128 -29.14 5.67 4.17
CA GLY A 128 -29.87 6.46 5.15
C GLY A 128 -29.60 6.10 6.63
N VAL A 129 -28.64 5.21 6.90
CA VAL A 129 -28.26 4.79 8.26
C VAL A 129 -26.87 5.31 8.62
N THR A 130 -26.71 5.80 9.84
CA THR A 130 -25.41 6.17 10.40
C THR A 130 -24.61 4.92 10.77
N LEU A 131 -23.49 4.70 10.09
CA LEU A 131 -22.55 3.61 10.38
C LEU A 131 -21.54 4.00 11.45
N VAL A 132 -21.09 5.26 11.44
CA VAL A 132 -20.09 5.81 12.36
C VAL A 132 -20.47 7.23 12.71
N ASP A 133 -20.38 7.55 13.99
CA ASP A 133 -20.42 8.93 14.49
C ASP A 133 -19.56 9.01 15.75
N THR A 134 -18.29 9.39 15.58
CA THR A 134 -17.33 9.43 16.70
C THR A 134 -16.21 10.43 16.45
N SER A 135 -15.61 10.94 17.51
CA SER A 135 -14.31 11.64 17.47
C SER A 135 -13.15 10.74 17.92
N GLU A 136 -13.40 9.51 18.36
CA GLU A 136 -12.36 8.54 18.72
C GLU A 136 -11.79 7.87 17.47
N THR A 137 -10.85 8.56 16.80
CA THR A 137 -10.33 8.13 15.51
C THR A 137 -8.81 7.93 15.53
N MET A 138 -8.32 7.11 14.60
CA MET A 138 -6.92 6.99 14.25
C MET A 138 -6.74 7.56 12.84
N ILE A 139 -6.03 8.67 12.69
CA ILE A 139 -5.69 9.20 11.37
C ILE A 139 -4.44 8.51 10.84
N VAL A 140 -4.49 8.06 9.60
CA VAL A 140 -3.38 7.43 8.91
C VAL A 140 -2.89 8.36 7.81
N PHE A 141 -1.64 8.75 7.91
CA PHE A 141 -0.89 9.40 6.84
C PHE A 141 -0.06 8.34 6.14
N GLU A 142 -0.30 8.17 4.85
CA GLU A 142 0.47 7.28 4.01
C GLU A 142 1.14 8.09 2.91
N THR A 143 2.43 7.85 2.67
CA THR A 143 3.22 8.60 1.68
C THR A 143 2.46 8.72 0.36
N THR A 144 2.24 9.97 -0.07
CA THR A 144 1.59 10.35 -1.34
C THR A 144 0.09 10.03 -1.47
N LEU A 145 -0.57 9.71 -0.36
CA LEU A 145 -2.00 9.47 -0.29
C LEU A 145 -2.73 10.51 0.56
N LYS A 146 -4.03 10.68 0.29
CA LYS A 146 -4.90 11.46 1.17
C LYS A 146 -4.99 10.77 2.55
N PRO A 147 -4.99 11.53 3.65
CA PRO A 147 -5.18 10.95 4.98
C PRO A 147 -6.52 10.21 5.06
N ARG A 148 -6.52 9.06 5.74
CA ARG A 148 -7.75 8.29 6.01
C ARG A 148 -7.94 8.14 7.50
N LEU A 149 -9.18 8.25 7.95
CA LEU A 149 -9.56 7.96 9.34
C LEU A 149 -9.93 6.48 9.47
N TYR A 150 -9.46 5.89 10.55
CA TYR A 150 -9.77 4.54 11.00
C TYR A 150 -10.45 4.63 12.36
N VAL A 151 -11.41 3.76 12.62
CA VAL A 151 -12.13 3.68 13.90
C VAL A 151 -12.14 2.24 14.40
N SER A 152 -12.17 2.05 15.72
CA SER A 152 -12.34 0.71 16.28
C SER A 152 -13.72 0.16 15.91
N PRO A 153 -13.89 -1.17 15.84
CA PRO A 153 -15.20 -1.78 15.58
C PRO A 153 -16.30 -1.35 16.56
N ASP A 154 -15.94 -1.00 17.80
CA ASP A 154 -16.89 -0.53 18.83
C ASP A 154 -17.54 0.82 18.49
N GLN A 155 -16.92 1.60 17.60
CA GLN A 155 -17.44 2.88 17.11
C GLN A 155 -18.24 2.73 15.80
N VAL A 156 -18.42 1.49 15.33
CA VAL A 156 -19.10 1.17 14.07
C VAL A 156 -20.38 0.39 14.38
N ALA A 157 -21.45 0.68 13.64
CA ALA A 157 -22.68 -0.12 13.65
C ALA A 157 -22.46 -1.49 12.98
N MET A 158 -21.62 -2.34 13.56
CA MET A 158 -21.20 -3.62 12.98
C MET A 158 -22.37 -4.58 12.73
N GLY A 159 -23.50 -4.44 13.43
CA GLY A 159 -24.68 -5.30 13.28
C GLY A 159 -25.37 -5.22 11.91
N ILE A 160 -25.09 -4.18 11.11
CA ILE A 160 -25.61 -4.02 9.75
C ILE A 160 -24.50 -4.17 8.68
N LEU A 161 -23.29 -4.52 9.10
CA LEU A 161 -22.18 -4.84 8.20
C LEU A 161 -22.01 -6.35 8.08
N GLN A 162 -21.84 -6.82 6.86
CA GLN A 162 -21.52 -8.21 6.56
C GLN A 162 -20.12 -8.29 5.96
N ARG A 163 -19.28 -9.18 6.51
CA ARG A 163 -17.95 -9.43 5.95
C ARG A 163 -18.10 -10.02 4.54
N SER A 164 -17.41 -9.43 3.58
CA SER A 164 -17.36 -9.86 2.19
C SER A 164 -16.31 -10.96 1.99
N THR A 165 -16.42 -11.68 0.87
CA THR A 165 -15.36 -12.59 0.40
C THR A 165 -14.21 -11.84 -0.28
N THR A 166 -14.39 -10.55 -0.57
CA THR A 166 -13.36 -9.70 -1.17
C THR A 166 -12.17 -9.54 -0.22
N SER A 167 -10.97 -9.67 -0.78
CA SER A 167 -9.72 -9.31 -0.11
C SER A 167 -8.74 -8.70 -1.09
N SER A 168 -7.84 -7.87 -0.57
CA SER A 168 -6.74 -7.29 -1.33
C SER A 168 -5.46 -7.30 -0.49
N PHE A 169 -4.31 -7.16 -1.12
CA PHE A 169 -3.02 -7.11 -0.41
C PHE A 169 -2.32 -5.79 -0.67
N CYS A 170 -1.99 -5.08 0.41
CA CYS A 170 -1.16 -3.89 0.40
C CYS A 170 0.21 -4.24 0.97
N ASP A 171 1.30 -3.98 0.23
CA ASP A 171 2.65 -4.26 0.70
C ASP A 171 3.05 -3.47 1.98
N TYR A 172 2.27 -2.45 2.36
CA TYR A 172 2.54 -1.64 3.56
C TYR A 172 1.59 -1.90 4.73
N LYS A 173 0.45 -2.55 4.50
CA LYS A 173 -0.60 -2.77 5.52
C LYS A 173 -1.01 -4.23 5.66
N GLY A 174 -0.56 -5.09 4.76
CA GLY A 174 -0.94 -6.50 4.71
C GLY A 174 -2.25 -6.72 3.98
N ARG A 175 -2.94 -7.80 4.34
CA ARG A 175 -4.17 -8.24 3.70
C ARG A 175 -5.37 -7.47 4.25
N ALA A 176 -6.07 -6.77 3.37
CA ALA A 176 -7.33 -6.11 3.68
C ALA A 176 -8.49 -7.09 3.53
N THR A 177 -9.45 -6.99 4.46
CA THR A 177 -10.74 -7.68 4.40
C THR A 177 -11.84 -6.64 4.32
N TYR A 178 -12.88 -6.91 3.53
CA TYR A 178 -13.90 -5.93 3.21
C TYR A 178 -15.24 -6.25 3.89
N TRP A 179 -16.04 -5.21 4.05
CA TRP A 179 -17.37 -5.25 4.67
C TRP A 179 -18.37 -4.52 3.78
N SER A 180 -19.52 -5.16 3.56
CA SER A 180 -20.67 -4.60 2.83
C SER A 180 -21.74 -4.16 3.83
N VAL A 181 -22.50 -3.12 3.49
CA VAL A 181 -23.73 -2.77 4.23
C VAL A 181 -24.92 -3.39 3.54
N ARG A 182 -25.87 -3.91 4.33
CA ARG A 182 -27.13 -4.48 3.83
C ARG A 182 -28.31 -3.90 4.59
N SER A 183 -29.34 -3.53 3.86
CA SER A 183 -30.70 -3.32 4.36
C SER A 183 -31.61 -4.41 3.79
N ASP A 184 -32.89 -4.44 4.18
CA ASP A 184 -33.83 -5.45 3.69
C ASP A 184 -33.99 -5.44 2.16
N ASP A 185 -33.80 -4.28 1.51
CA ASP A 185 -34.03 -4.09 0.08
C ASP A 185 -32.76 -3.75 -0.73
N ASP A 186 -31.66 -3.33 -0.08
CA ASP A 186 -30.46 -2.82 -0.75
C ASP A 186 -29.15 -3.39 -0.16
N GLU A 187 -28.12 -3.48 -0.99
CA GLU A 187 -26.76 -3.83 -0.59
C GLU A 187 -25.76 -2.92 -1.28
N ILE A 188 -24.81 -2.37 -0.51
CA ILE A 188 -23.63 -1.70 -1.07
C ILE A 188 -22.42 -2.55 -0.70
N PRO A 189 -21.76 -3.19 -1.68
CA PRO A 189 -20.66 -4.09 -1.42
C PRO A 189 -19.38 -3.33 -1.04
N ASP A 190 -18.56 -3.94 -0.17
CA ASP A 190 -17.16 -3.54 0.06
C ASP A 190 -16.93 -2.07 0.48
N ILE A 191 -17.90 -1.46 1.18
CA ILE A 191 -17.87 -0.06 1.62
C ILE A 191 -16.80 0.27 2.67
N ALA A 192 -16.31 -0.75 3.38
CA ALA A 192 -15.30 -0.59 4.41
C ALA A 192 -14.27 -1.70 4.33
N TRP A 193 -13.06 -1.43 4.82
CA TRP A 193 -12.00 -2.42 4.92
C TRP A 193 -11.31 -2.38 6.27
N SER A 194 -10.68 -3.49 6.64
CA SER A 194 -9.86 -3.64 7.84
C SER A 194 -8.63 -4.50 7.57
N TYR A 195 -7.63 -4.39 8.44
CA TYR A 195 -6.41 -5.20 8.42
C TYR A 195 -6.30 -6.01 9.72
N ASP A 196 -6.53 -7.32 9.62
CA ASP A 196 -6.52 -8.23 10.78
C ASP A 196 -5.10 -8.50 11.32
N ASP A 197 -4.11 -8.52 10.44
CA ASP A 197 -2.70 -8.81 10.77
C ASP A 197 -1.75 -7.89 9.99
N PRO A 198 -1.76 -6.57 10.31
CA PRO A 198 -0.89 -5.62 9.65
C PRO A 198 0.57 -5.73 10.14
N PRO A 199 1.55 -5.29 9.32
CA PRO A 199 2.94 -5.22 9.75
C PRO A 199 3.15 -4.17 10.87
N PRO A 200 4.30 -4.20 11.58
CA PRO A 200 4.58 -3.32 12.72
C PRO A 200 4.24 -1.85 12.53
N GLU A 201 4.52 -1.29 11.35
CA GLU A 201 4.30 0.11 11.01
C GLU A 201 2.81 0.49 10.95
N SER A 202 1.92 -0.50 10.76
CA SER A 202 0.47 -0.33 10.68
C SER A 202 -0.28 -1.04 11.83
N LEU A 203 0.43 -1.55 12.85
CA LEU A 203 -0.20 -2.18 14.02
C LEU A 203 -1.24 -1.32 14.75
N PRO A 204 -1.09 0.02 14.87
CA PRO A 204 -2.09 0.84 15.56
C PRO A 204 -3.50 0.81 14.93
N ILE A 205 -3.64 0.38 13.68
CA ILE A 205 -4.94 0.22 13.00
C ILE A 205 -5.37 -1.25 12.86
N LYS A 206 -4.74 -2.18 13.60
CA LYS A 206 -5.11 -3.59 13.58
C LYS A 206 -6.59 -3.76 13.95
N GLY A 207 -7.36 -4.37 13.05
CA GLY A 207 -8.80 -4.60 13.21
C GLY A 207 -9.67 -3.33 13.13
N PHE A 208 -9.08 -2.15 12.91
CA PHE A 208 -9.87 -0.92 12.76
C PHE A 208 -10.45 -0.85 11.35
N LEU A 209 -11.57 -0.15 11.19
CA LEU A 209 -12.26 0.02 9.91
C LEU A 209 -12.01 1.42 9.34
N SER A 210 -11.84 1.49 8.03
CA SER A 210 -11.93 2.73 7.25
C SER A 210 -12.90 2.53 6.09
N PHE A 211 -13.43 3.63 5.55
CA PHE A 211 -14.58 3.64 4.66
C PHE A 211 -14.25 4.27 3.30
N ASP A 212 -14.89 3.77 2.26
CA ASP A 212 -14.72 4.25 0.90
C ASP A 212 -15.66 5.41 0.59
N ALA A 213 -15.10 6.62 0.54
CA ALA A 213 -15.85 7.84 0.26
C ALA A 213 -16.44 7.92 -1.16
N ASP A 214 -16.04 7.02 -2.07
CA ASP A 214 -16.65 6.92 -3.40
C ASP A 214 -17.95 6.07 -3.37
N LEU A 215 -18.15 5.27 -2.31
CA LEU A 215 -19.30 4.36 -2.17
C LEU A 215 -20.30 4.80 -1.09
N VAL A 216 -19.83 5.53 -0.07
CA VAL A 216 -20.65 5.99 1.06
C VAL A 216 -20.37 7.46 1.36
N GLU A 217 -21.32 8.10 2.02
CA GLU A 217 -21.14 9.47 2.48
C GLU A 217 -20.19 9.49 3.68
N VAL A 218 -19.05 10.18 3.54
CA VAL A 218 -18.03 10.32 4.58
C VAL A 218 -17.72 11.79 4.81
N SER A 219 -17.88 12.26 6.05
CA SER A 219 -17.36 13.55 6.49
C SER A 219 -16.39 13.41 7.66
N ALA A 220 -15.41 14.31 7.73
CA ALA A 220 -14.33 14.29 8.71
C ALA A 220 -14.05 15.71 9.20
N ASP A 221 -14.76 16.13 10.25
CA ASP A 221 -14.68 17.49 10.76
C ASP A 221 -13.44 17.70 11.64
N LEU A 222 -12.91 18.91 11.59
CA LEU A 222 -11.86 19.32 12.53
C LEU A 222 -12.44 19.35 13.96
N PRO A 223 -11.61 19.08 14.98
CA PRO A 223 -12.02 19.30 16.36
C PRO A 223 -12.48 20.75 16.54
N GLY A 224 -13.57 20.96 17.28
CA GLY A 224 -13.98 22.29 17.68
C GLY A 224 -12.87 22.97 18.49
N THR A 225 -12.68 24.28 18.28
CA THR A 225 -11.78 25.12 19.09
C THR A 225 -12.28 25.28 20.51
#